data_AF-A0A522HMT9-F1
#
_entry.id   AF-A0A522HMT9-F1
#
_cell.length_a   1.000
_cell.length_b   1.000
_cell.length_c   1.000
_cell.angle_alpha   90.00
_cell.angle_beta   90.00
_cell.angle_gamma   90.00
#
_symmetry.space_group_name_H-M   'P 1'
#
loop_
_entity.id
_entity.type
_entity.pdbx_description
1 polymer ?
#
loop_
_entity_poly.entity_id
_entity_poly.type
_entity_poly.pdbx_seq_one_letter_code
_entity_poly.pdbx_strand_id
1 'polypeptide(L)'
;MLSSIRTSTPLLLSTAFLLMGVGLLHTHIALQGQALGFSVAMIGVLTSAYYAGFLVGTYAIPRLTHRIGHIRTFAFCTALLAVVV
;
A
#
# COMPACT_ATOMS: atom_id res chain seq x y z
N MET A 1 19.38 2.17 21.82
CA MET A 1 18.03 1.65 21.47
C MET A 1 17.00 2.77 21.27
N LEU A 2 16.88 3.75 22.19
CA LEU A 2 15.93 4.88 22.07
C LEU A 2 16.03 5.70 20.76
N SER A 3 17.25 5.86 20.21
CA SER A 3 17.45 6.54 18.93
C SER A 3 16.82 5.79 17.75
N SER A 4 16.82 4.45 17.74
CA SER A 4 16.30 3.65 16.62
C SER A 4 14.77 3.69 16.53
N ILE A 5 14.12 3.77 17.70
CA ILE A 5 12.68 3.94 17.81
C ILE A 5 12.28 5.29 17.22
N ARG A 6 12.98 6.38 17.61
CA ARG A 6 12.74 7.74 17.10
C ARG A 6 12.83 7.85 15.57
N THR A 7 13.74 7.12 14.93
CA THR A 7 13.89 7.16 13.46
C THR A 7 12.84 6.36 12.72
N SER A 8 12.26 5.35 13.37
CA SER A 8 11.25 4.46 12.76
C SER A 8 9.82 4.94 13.00
N THR A 9 9.58 5.77 14.04
CA THR A 9 8.27 6.36 14.33
C THR A 9 7.60 7.02 13.13
N PRO A 10 8.26 7.90 12.33
CA PRO A 10 7.60 8.52 11.19
C PRO A 10 7.20 7.49 10.13
N LEU A 11 8.03 6.47 9.89
CA LEU A 11 7.73 5.41 8.93
C LEU A 11 6.53 4.57 9.36
N LEU A 12 6.45 4.22 10.65
CA LEU A 12 5.32 3.49 11.21
C LEU A 12 4.03 4.34 11.16
N LEU A 13 4.12 5.62 11.50
CA LEU A 13 2.98 6.55 11.47
C LEU A 13 2.45 6.73 10.04
N SER A 14 3.34 6.94 9.06
CA SER A 14 2.96 7.03 7.66
C SER A 14 2.35 5.72 7.14
N THR A 15 2.89 4.58 7.56
CA THR A 15 2.33 3.25 7.21
C THR A 15 0.94 3.07 7.80
N ALA A 16 0.71 3.49 9.06
CA ALA A 16 -0.61 3.45 9.68
C ALA A 16 -1.63 4.30 8.91
N PHE A 17 -1.26 5.52 8.51
CA PHE A 17 -2.11 6.39 7.69
C PHE A 17 -2.42 5.77 6.32
N LEU A 18 -1.42 5.14 5.70
CA LEU A 18 -1.58 4.47 4.40
C LEU A 18 -2.52 3.26 4.49
N LEU A 19 -2.38 2.42 5.51
CA LEU A 19 -3.27 1.27 5.73
C LEU A 19 -4.71 1.71 6.03
N MET A 20 -4.88 2.78 6.82
CA MET A 20 -6.18 3.40 7.08
C MET A 20 -6.85 3.82 5.75
N GLY A 21 -6.11 4.53 4.89
CA GLY A 21 -6.61 4.95 3.58
C GLY A 21 -6.97 3.77 2.66
N VAL A 22 -6.13 2.74 2.61
CA VAL A 22 -6.39 1.51 1.82
C VAL A 22 -7.65 0.79 2.29
N GLY A 23 -7.88 0.67 3.60
CA GLY A 23 -9.09 0.03 4.14
C GLY A 23 -10.37 0.79 3.76
N LEU A 24 -10.33 2.12 3.84
CA LEU A 24 -11.43 2.98 3.41
C LEU A 24 -11.68 2.87 1.90
N LEU A 25 -10.60 2.85 1.09
CA LEU A 25 -10.67 2.71 -0.37
C LEU A 25 -11.36 1.40 -0.78
N HIS A 26 -10.97 0.25 -0.20
CA HIS A 26 -11.61 -1.03 -0.51
C HIS A 26 -13.10 -1.04 -0.18
N THR A 27 -13.47 -0.44 0.96
CA THR A 27 -14.88 -0.33 1.36
C THR A 27 -15.65 0.56 0.39
N HIS A 28 -15.07 1.70 -0.01
CA HIS A 28 -15.66 2.61 -0.98
C HIS A 28 -15.84 1.95 -2.36
N ILE A 29 -14.84 1.19 -2.84
CA ILE A 29 -14.93 0.43 -4.10
C ILE A 29 -16.08 -0.58 -4.04
N ALA A 30 -16.27 -1.28 -2.92
CA ALA A 30 -17.34 -2.27 -2.77
C ALA A 30 -18.74 -1.62 -2.78
N LEU A 31 -18.92 -0.50 -2.06
CA LEU A 31 -20.19 0.22 -1.99
C LEU A 31 -20.53 0.90 -3.33
N GLN A 32 -19.57 1.64 -3.89
CA GLN A 32 -19.75 2.32 -5.17
C GLN A 32 -19.89 1.32 -6.33
N GLY A 33 -19.14 0.21 -6.27
CA GLY A 33 -19.17 -0.84 -7.26
C GLY A 33 -20.55 -1.48 -7.38
N GLN A 34 -21.18 -1.77 -6.24
CA GLN A 34 -22.56 -2.28 -6.21
C GLN A 34 -23.58 -1.24 -6.67
N ALA A 35 -23.41 0.04 -6.29
CA ALA A 35 -24.30 1.11 -6.73
C ALA A 35 -24.27 1.35 -8.26
N LEU A 36 -23.10 1.13 -8.89
CA LEU A 36 -22.93 1.24 -10.35
C LEU A 36 -23.32 -0.05 -11.10
N GLY A 37 -23.79 -1.09 -10.41
CA GLY A 37 -24.20 -2.36 -11.01
C GLY A 37 -23.05 -3.23 -11.51
N PHE A 38 -21.81 -3.02 -11.02
CA PHE A 38 -20.70 -3.91 -11.37
C PHE A 38 -20.97 -5.34 -10.88
N SER A 39 -20.67 -6.30 -11.75
CA SER A 39 -20.73 -7.72 -11.38
C SER A 39 -19.75 -8.04 -10.26
N VAL A 40 -20.16 -8.91 -9.33
CA VAL A 40 -19.32 -9.44 -8.24
C VAL A 40 -18.00 -10.01 -8.78
N ALA A 41 -18.03 -10.64 -9.96
CA ALA A 41 -16.84 -11.17 -10.60
C ALA A 41 -15.82 -10.08 -10.96
N MET A 42 -16.27 -8.90 -11.43
CA MET A 42 -15.39 -7.78 -11.79
C MET A 42 -14.72 -7.18 -10.55
N ILE A 43 -15.48 -7.01 -9.47
CA ILE A 43 -14.95 -6.54 -8.18
C ILE A 43 -13.94 -7.57 -7.62
N GLY A 44 -14.22 -8.87 -7.77
CA GLY A 44 -13.31 -9.95 -7.40
C GLY A 44 -12.00 -9.91 -8.20
N VAL A 45 -12.06 -9.69 -9.52
CA VAL A 45 -10.87 -9.56 -10.38
C VAL A 45 -10.06 -8.32 -10.01
N LEU A 46 -10.70 -7.16 -9.78
CA LEU A 46 -10.03 -5.93 -9.36
C LEU A 46 -9.27 -6.13 -8.04
N THR A 47 -9.94 -6.74 -7.06
CA THR A 47 -9.35 -7.03 -5.74
C THR A 47 -8.22 -8.04 -5.86
N SER A 48 -8.35 -9.04 -6.72
CA SER A 48 -7.30 -10.03 -6.99
C SER A 48 -6.06 -9.38 -7.63
N ALA A 49 -6.25 -8.44 -8.56
CA ALA A 49 -5.16 -7.69 -9.17
C ALA A 49 -4.41 -6.84 -8.12
N TYR A 50 -5.13 -6.22 -7.18
CA TYR A 50 -4.51 -5.51 -6.05
C TYR A 50 -3.63 -6.45 -5.21
N TYR A 51 -4.14 -7.61 -4.81
CA TYR A 51 -3.36 -8.59 -4.04
C TYR A 51 -2.20 -9.21 -4.84
N ALA A 52 -2.35 -9.38 -6.15
CA ALA A 52 -1.25 -9.81 -7.01
C ALA A 52 -0.11 -8.77 -7.01
N GLY A 53 -0.43 -7.48 -7.11
CA GLY A 53 0.55 -6.40 -6.96
C GLY A 53 1.20 -6.37 -5.57
N PHE A 54 0.42 -6.56 -4.51
CA PHE A 54 0.93 -6.68 -3.14
C PHE A 54 1.94 -7.82 -3.00
N LEU A 55 1.64 -8.97 -3.61
CA LEU A 55 2.50 -10.15 -3.59
C LEU A 55 3.82 -9.91 -4.33
N VAL A 56 3.79 -9.21 -5.46
CA VAL A 56 5.03 -8.76 -6.14
C VAL A 56 5.81 -7.79 -5.25
N GLY A 57 5.11 -6.87 -4.59
CA GLY A 57 5.69 -5.92 -3.64
C GLY A 57 6.40 -6.60 -2.47
N THR A 58 5.83 -7.63 -1.87
CA THR A 58 6.46 -8.34 -0.73
C THR A 58 7.77 -9.02 -1.09
N TYR A 59 8.02 -9.40 -2.35
CA TYR A 59 9.32 -9.93 -2.79
C TYR A 59 10.30 -8.85 -3.25
N ALA A 60 9.81 -7.78 -3.90
CA ALA A 60 10.66 -6.71 -4.43
C ALA A 60 11.15 -5.74 -3.35
N ILE A 61 10.27 -5.35 -2.42
CA ILE A 61 10.53 -4.32 -1.40
C ILE A 61 11.62 -4.73 -0.40
N PRO A 62 11.70 -5.96 0.13
CA PRO A 62 12.78 -6.35 1.04
C PRO A 62 14.16 -6.26 0.38
N ARG A 63 14.26 -6.63 -0.91
CA ARG A 63 15.51 -6.51 -1.67
C ARG A 63 15.94 -5.06 -1.81
N LEU A 64 15.00 -4.16 -2.12
CA LEU A 64 15.27 -2.73 -2.21
C LEU A 64 15.65 -2.14 -0.83
N THR A 65 14.93 -2.55 0.21
CA THR A 65 15.17 -2.16 1.60
C THR A 65 16.57 -2.52 2.07
N HIS A 66 17.07 -3.71 1.72
CA HIS A 66 18.44 -4.13 2.07
C HIS A 66 19.52 -3.35 1.30
N ARG A 67 19.19 -2.75 0.14
CA ARG A 67 20.15 -1.99 -0.68
C ARG A 67 20.27 -0.53 -0.25
N ILE A 68 19.16 0.15 0.03
CA ILE A 68 19.12 1.60 0.26
C ILE A 68 18.56 2.02 1.63
N GLY A 69 18.12 1.07 2.46
CA GLY A 69 17.58 1.30 3.80
C GLY A 69 16.06 1.55 3.82
N HIS A 70 15.44 1.34 4.99
CA HIS A 70 13.99 1.38 5.19
C HIS A 70 13.34 2.73 4.86
N ILE A 71 13.95 3.85 5.30
CA ILE A 71 13.39 5.20 5.09
C ILE A 71 13.41 5.58 3.61
N ARG A 72 14.53 5.33 2.90
CA ARG A 72 14.66 5.65 1.46
C ARG A 72 13.74 4.78 0.62
N THR A 73 13.59 3.51 0.98
CA THR A 73 12.67 2.60 0.28
C THR A 73 11.23 3.05 0.45
N PHE A 74 10.84 3.48 1.65
CA PHE A 74 9.52 4.05 1.88
C PHE A 74 9.28 5.31 1.04
N ALA A 75 10.22 6.25 1.05
CA ALA A 75 10.13 7.48 0.24
C ALA A 75 10.02 7.21 -1.26
N PHE A 76 10.78 6.23 -1.78
CA PHE A 76 10.69 5.79 -3.17
C PHE A 76 9.31 5.22 -3.50
N CYS A 77 8.75 4.37 -2.64
CA CYS A 77 7.43 3.79 -2.85
C CYS A 77 6.32 4.85 -2.82
N THR A 78 6.40 5.80 -1.89
CA THR A 78 5.45 6.91 -1.83
C THR A 78 5.55 7.83 -3.04
N ALA A 79 6.76 8.10 -3.55
CA ALA A 79 6.95 8.88 -4.76
C ALA A 79 6.42 8.16 -6.00
N LEU A 80 6.63 6.84 -6.09
CA LEU A 80 6.09 6.02 -7.17
C LEU A 80 4.56 6.05 -7.17
N LEU A 81 3.93 5.88 -6.00
CA LEU A 81 2.47 5.98 -5.85
C LEU A 81 1.95 7.36 -6.28
N ALA A 82 2.62 8.44 -5.89
CA ALA A 82 2.22 9.81 -6.22
C ALA A 82 2.36 10.16 -7.72
N VAL A 83 3.14 9.40 -8.49
CA VAL A 83 3.25 9.57 -9.95
C VAL A 83 2.17 8.75 -10.68
N VAL A 84 1.75 7.63 -10.09
CA VAL A 84 0.75 6.73 -10.70
C VAL A 84 -0.68 7.21 -10.48
N VAL A 85 -0.96 7.83 -9.33
CA VAL A 85 -2.26 8.39 -8.94
C VAL A 85 -2.34 9.87 -9.31
#